data_AF-A0A7W1C8L9-F1
#
_entry.id   AF-A0A7W1C8L9-F1
#
_cell.length_a   1.000
_cell.length_b   1.000
_cell.length_c   1.000
_cell.angle_alpha   90.00
_cell.angle_beta   90.00
_cell.angle_gamma   90.00
#
_symmetry.space_group_name_H-M   'P 1'
#
loop_
_entity.id
_entity.type
_entity.pdbx_description
1 polymer ?
#
loop_
_entity_poly.entity_id
_entity_poly.type
_entity_poly.pdbx_seq_one_letter_code
_entity_poly.pdbx_strand_id
1 'polypeptide(L)'
;MNDDAVRELRSLLDASGVGDEKLVEYLRRAWPLLTGGDQGSMKPYKLDNRIEAPSWQPPILRFTIERHGGTALGSSRADLEEWCVDLDTRTAEPSRGRYRQLRPMRQRLDLKPRVQEILTAVRAGDDHPWLNWSSDRLTLQVRTSLVVNPDRAPLRTLEGRSKRLVALLRPELEKAGWRPSGSWYERA
;
A
#
# COMPACT_ATOMS: atom_id res chain seq x y z
N MET A 1 37.58 -12.57 10.23
CA MET A 1 36.55 -12.29 11.26
C MET A 1 35.25 -12.94 10.81
N ASN A 2 34.75 -13.86 11.62
CA ASN A 2 33.34 -14.27 11.75
C ASN A 2 32.70 -15.34 10.84
N ASP A 3 33.42 -16.36 10.35
CA ASP A 3 32.76 -17.57 9.78
C ASP A 3 31.96 -18.36 10.86
N ASP A 4 32.27 -18.11 12.14
CA ASP A 4 31.64 -18.74 13.30
C ASP A 4 30.20 -18.28 13.53
N ALA A 5 29.79 -17.07 13.13
CA ALA A 5 28.47 -16.56 13.49
C ALA A 5 27.30 -17.36 12.85
N VAL A 6 27.46 -17.84 11.61
CA VAL A 6 26.46 -18.71 10.97
C VAL A 6 26.41 -20.08 11.65
N ARG A 7 27.57 -20.61 12.04
CA ARG A 7 27.68 -21.90 12.76
C ARG A 7 27.07 -21.82 14.15
N GLU A 8 27.33 -20.73 14.86
CA GLU A 8 26.75 -20.44 16.17
C GLU A 8 25.21 -20.33 16.08
N LEU A 9 24.69 -19.62 15.08
CA LEU A 9 23.25 -19.55 14.83
C LEU A 9 22.65 -20.93 14.55
N ARG A 10 23.30 -21.75 13.71
CA ARG A 10 22.87 -23.12 13.45
C ARG A 10 22.86 -23.96 14.71
N SER A 11 23.95 -23.91 15.49
CA SER A 11 24.06 -24.65 16.75
C SER A 11 22.96 -24.26 17.75
N LEU A 12 22.61 -22.98 17.80
CA LEU A 12 21.51 -22.50 18.64
C LEU A 12 20.16 -23.07 18.17
N LEU A 13 19.87 -22.99 16.86
CA LEU A 13 18.62 -23.46 16.29
C LEU A 13 18.46 -24.97 16.37
N ASP A 14 19.53 -25.73 16.20
CA ASP A 14 19.51 -27.20 16.30
C ASP A 14 19.32 -27.66 17.77
N ALA A 15 19.84 -26.90 18.74
CA ALA A 15 19.73 -27.24 20.16
C ALA A 15 18.42 -26.77 20.82
N SER A 16 18.04 -25.52 20.55
CA SER A 16 16.95 -24.82 21.27
C SER A 16 15.78 -24.43 20.36
N GLY A 17 15.93 -24.53 19.03
CA GLY A 17 14.93 -24.06 18.07
C GLY A 17 14.76 -22.54 18.08
N VAL A 18 13.60 -22.10 17.61
CA VAL A 18 13.26 -20.67 17.46
C VAL A 18 12.77 -19.99 18.74
N GLY A 19 12.59 -20.75 19.82
CA GLY A 19 12.11 -20.25 21.11
C GLY A 19 13.21 -19.65 22.00
N ASP A 20 14.48 -19.76 21.59
CA ASP A 20 15.61 -19.24 22.34
C ASP A 20 15.63 -17.71 22.32
N GLU A 21 15.73 -17.09 23.50
CA GLU A 21 15.75 -15.63 23.66
C GLU A 21 16.92 -14.96 22.91
N LYS A 22 17.99 -15.72 22.63
CA LYS A 22 19.16 -15.23 21.90
C LYS A 22 19.02 -15.33 20.38
N LEU A 23 17.95 -15.89 19.85
CA LEU A 23 17.76 -16.08 18.39
C LEU A 23 18.05 -14.79 17.61
N VAL A 24 17.48 -13.67 18.04
CA VAL A 24 17.64 -12.37 17.37
C VAL A 24 19.10 -11.91 17.41
N GLU A 25 19.78 -12.11 18.54
CA GLU A 25 21.18 -11.73 18.70
C GLU A 25 22.09 -12.50 17.73
N TYR A 26 21.96 -13.83 17.69
CA TYR A 26 22.76 -14.68 16.80
C TYR A 26 22.42 -14.42 15.33
N LEU A 27 21.14 -14.27 14.99
CA LEU A 27 20.71 -13.95 13.64
C LEU A 27 21.28 -12.61 13.18
N ARG A 28 21.26 -11.59 14.03
CA ARG A 28 21.82 -10.26 13.74
C ARG A 28 23.33 -10.31 13.47
N ARG A 29 24.06 -11.15 14.21
CA ARG A 29 25.51 -11.35 14.02
C ARG A 29 25.80 -12.11 12.72
N ALA A 30 24.97 -13.09 12.36
CA ALA A 30 25.10 -13.85 11.12
C ALA A 30 24.65 -13.07 9.88
N TRP A 31 23.71 -12.13 10.02
CA TRP A 31 23.05 -11.44 8.92
C TRP A 31 23.99 -10.82 7.86
N PRO A 32 25.08 -10.11 8.22
CA PRO A 32 25.99 -9.52 7.24
C PRO A 32 26.74 -10.55 6.38
N LEU A 33 26.70 -11.83 6.77
CA LEU A 33 27.36 -12.94 6.09
C LEU A 33 26.42 -13.69 5.14
N LEU A 34 25.14 -13.33 5.12
CA LEU A 34 24.12 -13.97 4.29
C LEU A 34 23.99 -13.21 2.96
N THR A 35 24.21 -13.93 1.86
CA THR A 35 23.99 -13.38 0.52
C THR A 35 22.50 -13.08 0.33
N GLY A 36 22.18 -11.86 -0.09
CA GLY A 36 20.79 -11.40 -0.24
C GLY A 36 20.16 -10.81 1.02
N GLY A 37 20.86 -10.81 2.17
CA GLY A 37 20.34 -10.23 3.41
C GLY A 37 20.08 -8.71 3.37
N ASP A 38 20.59 -8.00 2.38
CA ASP A 38 20.37 -6.56 2.17
C ASP A 38 19.24 -6.25 1.17
N GLN A 39 18.62 -7.28 0.57
CA GLN A 39 17.50 -7.14 -0.36
C GLN A 39 16.39 -6.29 0.26
N GLY A 40 15.83 -5.39 -0.55
CA GLY A 40 14.77 -4.49 -0.11
C GLY A 40 15.18 -3.52 1.02
N SER A 41 16.48 -3.20 1.14
CA SER A 41 17.06 -2.35 2.20
C SER A 41 16.91 -2.93 3.60
N MET A 42 16.86 -4.26 3.72
CA MET A 42 16.91 -4.95 5.00
C MET A 42 18.25 -4.69 5.70
N LYS A 43 18.21 -4.50 7.03
CA LYS A 43 19.38 -4.17 7.86
C LYS A 43 19.32 -4.97 9.16
N PRO A 44 20.46 -5.37 9.75
CA PRO A 44 20.46 -6.21 10.95
C PRO A 44 19.64 -5.66 12.12
N TYR A 45 19.68 -4.34 12.36
CA TYR A 45 18.89 -3.71 13.44
C TYR A 45 17.36 -3.78 13.23
N LYS A 46 16.88 -4.11 12.02
CA LYS A 46 15.45 -4.29 11.76
C LYS A 46 14.93 -5.64 12.24
N LEU A 47 15.82 -6.57 12.57
CA LEU A 47 15.47 -7.85 13.19
C LEU A 47 15.06 -7.65 14.65
N ASP A 48 15.58 -6.59 15.29
CA ASP A 48 15.26 -6.24 16.68
C ASP A 48 13.75 -5.93 16.80
N ASN A 49 13.04 -6.76 17.56
CA ASN A 49 11.60 -6.63 17.86
C ASN A 49 10.64 -6.63 16.64
N ARG A 50 11.05 -7.17 15.47
CA ARG A 50 10.14 -7.27 14.30
C ARG A 50 9.93 -8.68 13.75
N ILE A 51 10.68 -9.67 14.26
CA ILE A 51 10.54 -11.07 13.84
C ILE A 51 9.22 -11.61 14.40
N GLU A 52 8.35 -12.02 13.50
CA GLU A 52 7.08 -12.65 13.80
C GLU A 52 7.04 -14.09 13.26
N ALA A 53 6.46 -14.99 14.05
CA ALA A 53 6.26 -16.40 13.72
C ALA A 53 7.52 -17.09 13.15
N PRO A 54 8.68 -17.03 13.84
CA PRO A 54 9.85 -17.74 13.39
C PRO A 54 9.57 -19.25 13.41
N SER A 55 10.12 -19.97 12.43
CA SER A 55 10.06 -21.42 12.34
C SER A 55 11.39 -21.95 11.81
N TRP A 56 11.86 -23.02 12.44
CA TRP A 56 13.09 -23.71 12.05
C TRP A 56 12.74 -25.07 11.47
N GLN A 57 13.07 -25.25 10.19
CA GLN A 57 13.03 -26.53 9.50
C GLN A 57 14.39 -26.68 8.82
N PRO A 58 15.38 -27.30 9.49
CA PRO A 58 16.76 -27.31 9.02
C PRO A 58 16.87 -27.66 7.52
N PRO A 59 17.69 -26.94 6.74
CA PRO A 59 18.61 -25.85 7.14
C PRO A 59 17.97 -24.45 7.10
N ILE A 60 16.64 -24.37 7.04
CA ILE A 60 15.89 -23.15 6.72
C ILE A 60 15.23 -22.55 7.96
N LEU A 61 15.58 -21.30 8.25
CA LEU A 61 14.89 -20.43 9.20
C LEU A 61 13.92 -19.53 8.42
N ARG A 62 12.62 -19.62 8.71
CA ARG A 62 11.59 -18.75 8.15
C ARG A 62 11.03 -17.83 9.21
N PHE A 63 10.78 -16.57 8.88
CA PHE A 63 10.08 -15.62 9.74
C PHE A 63 9.44 -14.51 8.92
N THR A 64 8.56 -13.73 9.55
CA THR A 64 7.96 -12.55 8.92
C THR A 64 8.43 -11.27 9.61
N ILE A 65 8.50 -10.17 8.85
CA ILE A 65 8.71 -8.82 9.39
C ILE A 65 7.69 -7.86 8.79
N GLU A 66 7.26 -6.87 9.58
CA GLU A 66 6.47 -5.75 9.06
C GLU A 66 7.38 -4.78 8.28
N ARG A 67 7.17 -4.72 6.96
CA ARG A 67 7.64 -3.64 6.09
C ARG A 67 6.66 -2.49 6.18
N HIS A 68 7.18 -1.35 6.60
CA HIS A 68 6.42 -0.11 6.80
C HIS A 68 5.38 -0.27 7.91
N GLY A 69 5.72 0.23 9.10
CA GLY A 69 4.74 0.58 10.12
C GLY A 69 3.57 1.25 9.42
N GLY A 70 2.37 0.68 9.52
CA GLY A 70 1.19 1.06 8.70
C GLY A 70 0.77 2.54 8.73
N THR A 71 1.57 3.45 9.28
CA THR A 71 1.32 4.88 9.44
C THR A 71 1.81 5.74 8.29
N ALA A 72 2.61 5.24 7.34
CA ALA A 72 2.98 6.02 6.16
C ALA A 72 1.72 6.38 5.35
N LEU A 73 1.33 7.66 5.36
CA LEU A 73 0.16 8.22 4.66
C LEU A 73 -1.22 7.66 5.09
N GLY A 74 -1.36 7.18 6.33
CA GLY A 74 -2.66 6.78 6.88
C GLY A 74 -3.23 5.48 6.28
N SER A 75 -2.35 4.57 5.83
CA SER A 75 -2.73 3.21 5.44
C SER A 75 -3.36 2.46 6.63
N SER A 76 -4.30 1.57 6.35
CA SER A 76 -4.83 0.61 7.35
C SER A 76 -4.17 -0.75 7.23
N ARG A 77 -3.12 -0.88 6.42
CA ARG A 77 -2.43 -2.13 6.08
C ARG A 77 -0.95 -2.01 6.39
N ALA A 78 -0.41 -3.07 6.98
CA ALA A 78 1.01 -3.35 7.12
C ALA A 78 1.42 -4.34 6.02
N ASP A 79 2.53 -4.05 5.32
CA ASP A 79 3.12 -5.01 4.39
C ASP A 79 3.92 -6.01 5.23
N LEU A 80 3.65 -7.31 5.11
CA LEU A 80 4.43 -8.35 5.76
C LEU A 80 5.37 -8.95 4.72
N GLU A 81 6.66 -8.94 4.99
CA GLU A 81 7.67 -9.62 4.19
C GLU A 81 8.10 -10.88 4.94
N GLU A 82 7.95 -12.04 4.31
CA GLU A 82 8.49 -13.30 4.82
C GLU A 82 9.94 -13.43 4.36
N TRP A 83 10.80 -13.87 5.24
CA TRP A 83 12.21 -14.13 4.99
C TRP A 83 12.49 -15.62 5.10
N CYS A 84 13.27 -16.12 4.15
CA CYS A 84 13.78 -17.48 4.11
C CYS A 84 15.30 -17.40 4.22
N VAL A 85 15.84 -17.88 5.33
CA VAL A 85 17.28 -17.91 5.60
C VAL A 85 17.76 -19.35 5.55
N ASP A 86 18.58 -19.67 4.56
CA ASP A 86 19.22 -20.98 4.40
C ASP A 86 20.65 -20.91 4.94
N LEU A 87 20.92 -21.68 6.00
CA LEU A 87 22.23 -21.68 6.67
C LEU A 87 23.27 -22.57 5.98
N ASP A 88 22.84 -23.50 5.11
CA ASP A 88 23.76 -24.32 4.33
C ASP A 88 24.30 -23.53 3.13
N THR A 89 23.42 -22.85 2.39
CA THR A 89 23.82 -21.99 1.25
C THR A 89 24.24 -20.59 1.66
N ARG A 90 24.02 -20.21 2.94
CA ARG A 90 24.26 -18.87 3.48
C ARG A 90 23.55 -17.78 2.69
N THR A 91 22.29 -18.03 2.36
CA THR A 91 21.43 -17.09 1.64
C THR A 91 20.27 -16.61 2.51
N ALA A 92 19.85 -15.37 2.28
CA ALA A 92 18.66 -14.79 2.87
C ALA A 92 17.84 -14.16 1.76
N GLU A 93 16.62 -14.63 1.57
CA GLU A 93 15.75 -14.19 0.48
C GLU A 93 14.37 -13.80 1.01
N PRO A 94 13.85 -12.63 0.62
CA PRO A 94 12.47 -12.28 0.90
C PRO A 94 11.53 -13.05 -0.04
N SER A 95 10.49 -13.68 0.50
CA SER A 95 9.37 -14.20 -0.28
C SER A 95 8.32 -13.09 -0.48
N ARG A 96 7.55 -13.15 -1.58
CA ARG A 96 6.59 -12.08 -1.91
C ARG A 96 5.52 -11.94 -0.82
N GLY A 97 5.44 -10.72 -0.28
CA GLY A 97 4.75 -10.40 0.96
C GLY A 97 3.23 -10.60 0.98
N ARG A 98 2.74 -10.98 2.17
CA ARG A 98 1.31 -10.97 2.53
C ARG A 98 0.97 -9.61 3.15
N TYR A 99 -0.32 -9.27 3.27
CA TYR A 99 -0.75 -8.03 3.91
C TYR A 99 -1.54 -8.33 5.18
N ARG A 100 -1.27 -7.60 6.27
CA ARG A 100 -2.12 -7.61 7.47
C ARG A 100 -2.98 -6.36 7.52
N GLN A 101 -4.28 -6.53 7.78
CA GLN A 101 -5.20 -5.40 7.98
C GLN A 101 -5.19 -4.98 9.45
N LEU A 102 -4.72 -3.77 9.75
CA LEU A 102 -4.58 -3.23 11.10
C LEU A 102 -5.83 -2.51 11.62
N ARG A 103 -6.70 -2.03 10.72
CA ARG A 103 -7.96 -1.34 11.07
C ARG A 103 -9.09 -1.70 10.09
N PRO A 104 -10.37 -1.64 10.51
CA PRO A 104 -11.51 -1.86 9.64
C PRO A 104 -11.44 -0.98 8.39
N MET A 105 -11.81 -1.54 7.23
CA MET A 105 -11.79 -0.80 5.97
C MET A 105 -12.85 0.29 6.03
N ARG A 106 -12.50 1.55 5.70
CA ARG A 106 -13.49 2.61 5.55
C ARG A 106 -14.51 2.21 4.47
N GLN A 107 -15.78 2.56 4.69
CA GLN A 107 -16.85 2.33 3.73
C GLN A 107 -16.46 2.91 2.37
N ARG A 108 -16.66 2.12 1.30
CA ARG A 108 -16.39 2.58 -0.07
C ARG A 108 -17.40 3.68 -0.40
N LEU A 109 -16.89 4.82 -0.86
CA LEU A 109 -17.73 5.87 -1.41
C LEU A 109 -18.34 5.37 -2.73
N ASP A 110 -19.67 5.28 -2.78
CA ASP A 110 -20.38 5.02 -4.03
C ASP A 110 -20.42 6.32 -4.86
N LEU A 111 -19.83 6.27 -6.05
CA LEU A 111 -19.73 7.41 -6.96
C LEU A 111 -20.91 7.48 -7.93
N LYS A 112 -21.69 6.41 -8.11
CA LYS A 112 -22.79 6.39 -9.08
C LYS A 112 -23.87 7.44 -8.77
N PRO A 113 -24.37 7.60 -7.53
CA PRO A 113 -25.38 8.62 -7.23
C PRO A 113 -24.85 10.04 -7.49
N ARG A 114 -23.57 10.29 -7.15
CA ARG A 114 -22.93 11.59 -7.36
C ARG A 114 -22.78 11.93 -8.84
N VAL A 115 -22.45 10.94 -9.68
CA VAL A 115 -22.42 11.11 -11.13
C VAL A 115 -23.80 11.49 -11.66
N GLN A 116 -24.87 10.82 -11.19
CA GLN A 116 -26.22 11.14 -11.62
C GLN A 116 -26.65 12.55 -11.20
N GLU A 117 -26.31 12.98 -9.99
CA GLU A 117 -26.59 14.34 -9.50
C GLU A 117 -25.87 15.40 -10.36
N ILE A 118 -24.60 15.16 -10.71
CA ILE A 118 -23.85 16.02 -11.65
C ILE A 118 -24.55 16.07 -13.00
N LEU A 119 -24.92 14.93 -13.58
CA LEU A 119 -25.54 14.88 -14.91
C LEU A 119 -26.91 15.58 -14.93
N THR A 120 -27.69 15.43 -13.86
CA THR A 120 -28.97 16.14 -13.71
C THR A 120 -28.75 17.65 -13.70
N ALA A 121 -27.83 18.16 -12.87
CA ALA A 121 -27.52 19.59 -12.81
C ALA A 121 -26.97 20.12 -14.15
N VAL A 122 -26.09 19.36 -14.82
CA VAL A 122 -25.56 19.73 -16.14
C VAL A 122 -26.66 19.83 -17.20
N ARG A 123 -27.62 18.89 -17.21
CA ARG A 123 -28.74 18.89 -18.17
C ARG A 123 -29.73 20.03 -17.90
N ALA A 124 -29.96 20.35 -16.64
CA ALA A 124 -30.82 21.47 -16.24
C ALA A 124 -30.16 22.84 -16.46
N GLY A 125 -28.81 22.88 -16.53
CA GLY A 125 -28.05 24.13 -16.57
C GLY A 125 -27.92 24.79 -15.19
N ASP A 126 -28.16 24.03 -14.12
CA ASP A 126 -28.22 24.54 -12.76
C ASP A 126 -26.83 24.72 -12.14
N ASP A 127 -26.76 25.66 -11.20
CA ASP A 127 -25.62 25.75 -10.31
C ASP A 127 -25.59 24.56 -9.35
N HIS A 128 -24.38 24.05 -9.11
CA HIS A 128 -24.18 22.92 -8.22
C HIS A 128 -22.87 23.08 -7.46
N PRO A 129 -22.78 22.70 -6.17
CA PRO A 129 -21.54 22.83 -5.38
C PRO A 129 -20.32 22.14 -6.00
N TRP A 130 -20.55 21.11 -6.81
CA TRP A 130 -19.50 20.37 -7.52
C TRP A 130 -19.23 20.84 -8.95
N LEU A 131 -19.96 21.84 -9.43
CA LEU A 131 -19.80 22.40 -10.75
C LEU A 131 -19.26 23.82 -10.65
N ASN A 132 -18.44 24.18 -11.62
CA ASN A 132 -17.97 25.53 -11.84
C ASN A 132 -18.26 25.88 -13.29
N TRP A 133 -19.25 26.72 -13.51
CA TRP A 133 -19.67 27.13 -14.86
C TRP A 133 -18.90 28.38 -15.29
N SER A 134 -18.59 28.50 -16.58
CA SER A 134 -18.27 29.80 -17.15
C SER A 134 -19.50 30.70 -17.16
N SER A 135 -19.27 32.00 -17.22
CA SER A 135 -20.32 33.02 -17.28
C SER A 135 -21.28 32.82 -18.46
N ASP A 136 -20.78 32.33 -19.60
CA ASP A 136 -21.54 32.06 -20.82
C ASP A 136 -22.22 30.68 -20.85
N ARG A 137 -22.03 29.85 -19.81
CA ARG A 137 -22.54 28.47 -19.71
C ARG A 137 -22.11 27.56 -20.86
N LEU A 138 -21.09 27.93 -21.63
CA LEU A 138 -20.53 27.11 -22.71
C LEU A 138 -19.42 26.17 -22.23
N THR A 139 -18.88 26.43 -21.05
CA THR A 139 -17.88 25.56 -20.42
C THR A 139 -18.25 25.26 -18.97
N LEU A 140 -17.87 24.07 -18.52
CA LEU A 140 -18.02 23.67 -17.13
C LEU A 140 -16.80 22.90 -16.63
N GLN A 141 -16.49 23.07 -15.36
CA GLN A 141 -15.49 22.29 -14.67
C GLN A 141 -16.14 21.53 -13.51
N VAL A 142 -15.83 20.24 -13.41
CA VAL A 142 -16.24 19.41 -12.29
C VAL A 142 -15.20 19.53 -11.18
N ARG A 143 -15.60 20.03 -10.01
CA ARG A 143 -14.76 20.17 -8.82
C ARG A 143 -14.54 18.81 -8.16
N THR A 144 -13.71 17.98 -8.80
CA THR A 144 -13.46 16.58 -8.43
C THR A 144 -13.09 16.40 -6.96
N SER A 145 -12.29 17.31 -6.39
CA SER A 145 -11.91 17.29 -4.97
C SER A 145 -13.09 17.34 -4.01
N LEU A 146 -14.14 18.11 -4.32
CA LEU A 146 -15.36 18.20 -3.52
C LEU A 146 -16.24 16.95 -3.67
N VAL A 147 -16.25 16.35 -4.87
CA VAL A 147 -17.02 15.14 -5.16
C VAL A 147 -16.43 13.92 -4.45
N VAL A 148 -15.11 13.78 -4.42
CA VAL A 148 -14.43 12.55 -3.99
C VAL A 148 -13.95 12.57 -2.53
N ASN A 149 -14.02 13.72 -1.85
CA ASN A 149 -13.48 13.90 -0.51
C ASN A 149 -14.52 14.34 0.55
N PRO A 150 -15.66 13.66 0.70
CA PRO A 150 -16.63 14.01 1.75
C PRO A 150 -16.10 13.71 3.17
N ASP A 151 -15.12 12.82 3.31
CA ASP A 151 -14.64 12.22 4.57
C ASP A 151 -13.17 12.50 4.89
N ARG A 152 -12.56 13.52 4.24
CA ARG A 152 -11.13 13.86 4.39
C ARG A 152 -10.22 12.64 4.25
N ALA A 153 -10.43 11.84 3.20
CA ALA A 153 -9.70 10.60 2.97
C ALA A 153 -8.22 10.86 2.58
N PRO A 154 -7.31 9.89 2.82
CA PRO A 154 -5.91 10.00 2.43
C PRO A 154 -5.73 10.21 0.91
N LEU A 155 -4.66 10.90 0.51
CA LEU A 155 -4.37 11.28 -0.89
C LEU A 155 -4.49 10.11 -1.89
N ARG A 156 -3.91 8.95 -1.56
CA ARG A 156 -3.96 7.75 -2.43
C ARG A 156 -5.38 7.24 -2.64
N THR A 157 -6.25 7.38 -1.64
CA THR A 157 -7.67 7.05 -1.76
C THR A 157 -8.40 8.07 -2.63
N LEU A 158 -8.05 9.35 -2.50
CA LEU A 158 -8.60 10.42 -3.35
C LEU A 158 -8.21 10.22 -4.81
N GLU A 159 -6.96 9.89 -5.13
CA GLU A 159 -6.51 9.58 -6.49
C GLU A 159 -7.34 8.45 -7.12
N GLY A 160 -7.53 7.35 -6.38
CA GLY A 160 -8.34 6.22 -6.84
C GLY A 160 -9.80 6.61 -7.06
N ARG A 161 -10.37 7.45 -6.18
CA ARG A 161 -11.75 7.95 -6.34
C ARG A 161 -11.87 8.90 -7.53
N SER A 162 -10.92 9.81 -7.73
CA SER A 162 -10.89 10.75 -8.87
C SER A 162 -10.82 10.01 -10.21
N LYS A 163 -9.94 9.01 -10.34
CA LYS A 163 -9.87 8.17 -11.55
C LYS A 163 -11.20 7.48 -11.86
N ARG A 164 -11.84 6.90 -10.84
CA ARG A 164 -13.16 6.26 -10.99
C ARG A 164 -14.26 7.25 -11.35
N LEU A 165 -14.26 8.43 -10.74
CA LEU A 165 -15.23 9.49 -11.05
C LEU A 165 -15.12 9.89 -12.52
N VAL A 166 -13.90 10.17 -13.01
CA VAL A 166 -13.67 10.55 -14.41
C VAL A 166 -14.10 9.44 -15.36
N ALA A 167 -13.78 8.18 -15.05
CA ALA A 167 -14.15 7.04 -15.88
C ALA A 167 -15.67 6.85 -16.00
N LEU A 168 -16.43 7.17 -14.96
CA LEU A 168 -17.90 7.10 -14.97
C LEU A 168 -18.54 8.34 -15.63
N LEU A 169 -17.98 9.52 -15.37
CA LEU A 169 -18.62 10.79 -15.74
C LEU A 169 -18.35 11.19 -17.20
N ARG A 170 -17.13 10.96 -17.69
CA ARG A 170 -16.73 11.40 -19.04
C ARG A 170 -17.63 10.85 -20.15
N PRO A 171 -17.91 9.54 -20.24
CA PRO A 171 -18.74 9.01 -21.32
C PRO A 171 -20.16 9.59 -21.31
N GLU A 172 -20.70 9.88 -20.12
CA GLU A 172 -22.05 10.43 -19.98
C GLU A 172 -22.12 11.92 -20.35
N LEU A 173 -21.08 12.68 -20.03
CA LEU A 173 -20.94 14.07 -20.47
C LEU A 173 -20.76 14.16 -22.00
N GLU A 174 -19.93 13.29 -22.58
CA GLU A 174 -19.76 13.22 -24.04
C GLU A 174 -21.07 12.89 -24.76
N LYS A 175 -21.86 11.94 -24.25
CA LYS A 175 -23.22 11.66 -24.76
C LYS A 175 -24.16 12.86 -24.63
N ALA A 176 -23.97 13.69 -23.62
CA ALA A 176 -24.75 14.91 -23.39
C ALA A 176 -24.23 16.12 -24.18
N GLY A 177 -23.26 15.94 -25.09
CA GLY A 177 -22.72 17.01 -25.93
C GLY A 177 -21.63 17.84 -25.26
N TRP A 178 -20.93 17.30 -24.27
CA TRP A 178 -19.83 17.98 -23.58
C TRP A 178 -18.49 17.29 -23.89
N ARG A 179 -17.54 18.02 -24.46
CA ARG A 179 -16.21 17.49 -24.84
C ARG A 179 -15.15 17.91 -23.83
N PRO A 180 -14.22 17.02 -23.45
CA PRO A 180 -13.15 17.37 -22.53
C PRO A 180 -12.15 18.36 -23.14
N SER A 181 -11.82 19.41 -22.40
CA SER A 181 -10.82 20.43 -22.72
C SER A 181 -9.97 20.71 -21.48
N GLY A 182 -8.86 19.98 -21.33
CA GLY A 182 -8.03 20.04 -20.12
C GLY A 182 -8.80 19.62 -18.85
N SER A 183 -8.92 20.53 -17.89
CA SER A 183 -9.72 20.33 -16.66
C SER A 183 -11.18 20.79 -16.77
N TRP A 184 -11.56 21.25 -17.96
CA TRP A 184 -12.89 21.75 -18.32
C TRP A 184 -13.57 20.81 -19.31
N TYR A 185 -14.86 21.05 -19.51
CA TYR A 185 -15.65 20.51 -20.60
C TYR A 185 -16.25 21.67 -21.37
N GLU A 186 -16.26 21.56 -22.69
CA GLU A 186 -16.82 22.54 -23.61
C GLU A 186 -18.04 21.94 -24.30
N ARG A 187 -19.06 22.77 -24.54
CA ARG A 187 -20.25 22.35 -25.27
C ARG A 187 -19.91 22.13 -26.74
N ALA A 188 -20.21 20.93 -27.25
CA ALA A 188 -19.99 20.49 -28.61
C ALA A 188 -20.99 21.06 -29.61
#